data_AF-A0A9Q1IA08-F1
#
_entry.id   AF-A0A9Q1IA08-F1
#
_cell.length_a   1.000
_cell.length_b   1.000
_cell.length_c   1.000
_cell.angle_alpha   90.00
_cell.angle_beta   90.00
_cell.angle_gamma   90.00
#
_symmetry.space_group_name_H-M   'P 1'
#
loop_
_entity.id
_entity.type
_entity.pdbx_description
1 polymer ?
#
loop_
_entity_poly.entity_id
_entity_poly.type
_entity_poly.pdbx_seq_one_letter_code
_entity_poly.pdbx_strand_id
1 'polypeptide(L)'
;MITSHLDYCNSLLASLPACAILPLQLVQNAAARLVFNLPRFSHVTPLLRSLHWLPVVTRIRFKVLTLADTAAKMSGPSYLQDLIQHYAPVQPLRSAAAGRLALPSLCVNGSRPPDCGASHPSSPVVERTPHSAALS
;
A
#
# COMPACT_ATOMS: atom_id res chain seq x y z
N MET A 1 -5.54 28.35 10.87
CA MET A 1 -5.00 27.52 9.77
C MET A 1 -6.03 26.48 9.40
N ILE A 2 -6.45 26.42 8.13
CA ILE A 2 -7.47 25.48 7.63
C ILE A 2 -6.81 24.18 7.13
N THR A 3 -5.51 24.23 6.83
CA THR A 3 -4.73 23.09 6.32
C THR A 3 -4.64 21.95 7.33
N SER A 4 -4.48 22.23 8.63
CA SER A 4 -4.41 21.20 9.68
C SER A 4 -5.68 20.35 9.77
N HIS A 5 -6.86 20.96 9.62
CA HIS A 5 -8.15 20.26 9.58
C HIS A 5 -8.31 19.42 8.31
N LEU A 6 -7.87 19.94 7.17
CA LEU A 6 -7.76 19.16 5.93
C LEU A 6 -6.81 17.97 6.10
N ASP A 7 -5.73 18.14 6.85
CA ASP A 7 -4.67 17.14 6.97
C ASP A 7 -4.98 15.98 7.93
N TYR A 8 -5.99 16.11 8.79
CA TYR A 8 -6.38 15.09 9.76
C TYR A 8 -6.92 13.82 9.08
N CYS A 9 -7.83 13.95 8.12
CA CYS A 9 -8.47 12.80 7.46
C CYS A 9 -7.79 12.35 6.17
N ASN A 10 -6.70 12.98 5.74
CA ASN A 10 -6.12 12.75 4.41
C ASN A 10 -5.80 11.27 4.11
N SER A 11 -5.39 10.46 5.09
CA SER A 11 -5.13 9.04 4.88
C SER A 11 -6.42 8.24 4.62
N LEU A 12 -7.54 8.63 5.24
CA LEU A 12 -8.85 7.99 5.05
C LEU A 12 -9.47 8.35 3.70
N LEU A 13 -9.13 9.52 3.15
CA LEU A 13 -9.59 9.95 1.84
C LEU A 13 -8.97 9.15 0.68
N ALA A 14 -7.92 8.36 0.93
CA ALA A 14 -7.23 7.59 -0.10
C ALA A 14 -8.11 6.54 -0.77
N SER A 15 -9.14 6.04 -0.07
CA SER A 15 -10.09 5.06 -0.59
C SER A 15 -11.34 5.68 -1.23
N LEU A 16 -11.45 7.02 -1.24
CA LEU A 16 -12.65 7.69 -1.73
C LEU A 16 -12.60 7.96 -3.24
N PRO A 17 -13.77 7.96 -3.90
CA PRO A 17 -13.86 8.36 -5.31
C PRO A 17 -13.48 9.83 -5.49
N ALA A 18 -12.99 10.17 -6.69
CA ALA A 18 -12.50 11.51 -7.01
C ALA A 18 -13.54 12.63 -6.78
N CYS A 19 -14.84 12.31 -6.85
CA CYS A 19 -15.92 13.24 -6.56
C CYS A 19 -15.90 13.77 -5.11
N ALA A 20 -15.41 13.00 -4.14
CA ALA A 20 -15.25 13.44 -2.76
C ALA A 20 -13.99 14.30 -2.54
N ILE A 21 -12.98 14.12 -3.40
CA ILE A 21 -11.69 14.85 -3.30
C ILE A 21 -11.78 16.22 -3.98
N LEU A 22 -12.61 16.35 -5.02
CA LEU A 22 -12.77 17.58 -5.79
C LEU A 22 -13.17 18.80 -4.93
N PRO A 23 -14.17 18.73 -4.02
CA PRO A 23 -14.52 19.84 -3.13
C PRO A 23 -13.34 20.33 -2.28
N LEU A 24 -12.50 19.42 -1.80
CA LEU A 24 -11.33 19.77 -0.98
C LEU A 24 -10.30 20.54 -1.80
N GLN A 25 -10.08 20.14 -3.06
CA GLN A 25 -9.22 20.89 -3.97
C GLN A 25 -9.78 22.29 -4.25
N LEU A 26 -11.11 22.43 -4.39
CA LEU A 26 -11.74 23.73 -4.58
C LEU A 26 -11.56 24.65 -3.36
N VAL A 27 -11.73 24.11 -2.15
CA VAL A 27 -11.49 24.87 -0.91
C VAL A 27 -10.02 25.30 -0.80
N GLN A 28 -9.08 24.41 -1.10
CA GLN A 28 -7.65 24.75 -1.14
C GLN A 28 -7.36 25.86 -2.17
N ASN A 29 -7.95 25.75 -3.35
CA ASN A 29 -7.78 26.74 -4.42
C ASN A 29 -8.36 28.11 -4.02
N ALA A 30 -9.52 28.12 -3.38
CA ALA A 30 -10.13 29.34 -2.85
C ALA A 30 -9.27 29.98 -1.75
N ALA A 31 -8.72 29.18 -0.85
CA ALA A 31 -7.80 29.65 0.19
C ALA A 31 -6.53 30.28 -0.41
N ALA A 32 -5.92 29.65 -1.41
CA ALA A 32 -4.74 30.21 -2.08
C ALA A 32 -5.03 31.57 -2.73
N ARG A 33 -6.21 31.70 -3.35
CA ARG A 33 -6.66 32.98 -3.95
C ARG A 33 -6.93 34.04 -2.90
N LEU A 34 -7.51 33.67 -1.76
CA LEU A 34 -7.78 34.57 -0.65
C LEU A 34 -6.47 35.14 -0.08
N VAL A 35 -5.44 34.30 0.07
CA VAL A 35 -4.11 34.73 0.56
C VAL A 35 -3.47 35.76 -0.38
N PHE A 36 -3.60 35.58 -1.69
CA PHE A 36 -3.04 36.52 -2.69
C PHE A 36 -4.02 37.62 -3.12
N ASN A 37 -5.22 37.66 -2.56
CA ASN A 37 -6.30 38.56 -2.95
C ASN A 37 -6.56 38.59 -4.49
N LEU A 38 -6.65 37.42 -5.10
CA LEU A 38 -6.80 37.26 -6.55
C LEU A 38 -8.25 36.95 -6.96
N PRO A 39 -8.66 37.33 -8.19
CA PRO A 39 -10.00 37.06 -8.70
C PRO A 39 -10.30 35.56 -8.83
N ARG A 40 -11.60 35.21 -8.86
CA ARG A 40 -12.12 33.83 -8.87
C ARG A 40 -11.58 32.94 -10.01
N PHE A 41 -11.18 33.52 -11.13
CA PHE A 41 -10.69 32.76 -12.30
C PHE A 41 -9.16 32.82 -12.45
N SER A 42 -8.46 33.39 -11.48
CA SER A 42 -6.99 33.40 -11.47
C SER A 42 -6.41 31.99 -11.49
N HIS A 43 -5.26 31.86 -12.16
CA HIS A 43 -4.55 30.60 -12.28
C HIS A 43 -3.98 30.17 -10.92
N VAL A 44 -4.37 29.00 -10.43
CA VAL A 44 -4.08 28.59 -9.05
C VAL A 44 -2.74 27.87 -8.90
N THR A 45 -2.25 27.21 -9.95
CA THR A 45 -1.00 26.45 -9.94
C THR A 45 0.23 27.27 -9.50
N PRO A 46 0.47 28.51 -9.99
CA PRO A 46 1.58 29.33 -9.53
C PRO A 46 1.41 29.75 -8.07
N LEU A 47 0.17 29.93 -7.60
CA LEU A 47 -0.13 30.28 -6.21
C LEU A 47 0.20 29.14 -5.26
N LEU A 48 -0.17 27.91 -5.64
CA LEU A 48 0.20 26.73 -4.87
C LEU A 48 1.72 26.56 -4.80
N ARG A 49 2.43 26.84 -5.91
CA ARG A 49 3.90 26.79 -5.93
C ARG A 49 4.53 27.84 -5.02
N SER A 50 4.08 29.09 -5.08
CA SER A 50 4.61 30.16 -4.22
C SER A 50 4.29 29.95 -2.74
N LEU A 51 3.14 29.35 -2.41
CA LEU A 51 2.81 28.94 -1.03
C LEU A 51 3.50 27.63 -0.59
N HIS A 52 4.20 26.94 -1.50
CA HIS A 52 4.73 25.59 -1.26
C HIS A 52 3.64 24.56 -0.89
N TRP A 53 2.41 24.77 -1.34
CA TRP A 53 1.28 23.88 -1.08
C TRP A 53 1.17 22.80 -2.14
N LEU A 54 1.19 21.53 -1.71
CA LEU A 54 0.85 20.41 -2.59
C LEU A 54 -0.66 20.36 -2.86
N PRO A 55 -1.09 20.00 -4.10
CA PRO A 55 -2.47 19.61 -4.39
C PRO A 55 -2.99 18.52 -3.42
N VAL A 56 -4.30 18.50 -3.16
CA VAL A 56 -4.90 17.58 -2.18
C VAL A 56 -4.61 16.12 -2.54
N VAL A 57 -4.73 15.75 -3.81
CA VAL A 57 -4.47 14.37 -4.28
C VAL A 57 -3.04 13.91 -3.99
N THR A 58 -2.05 14.77 -4.26
CA THR A 58 -0.64 14.41 -4.03
C THR A 58 -0.33 14.35 -2.54
N ARG A 59 -0.98 15.19 -1.74
CA ARG A 59 -0.85 15.15 -0.27
C ARG A 59 -1.40 13.87 0.34
N ILE A 60 -2.56 13.40 -0.13
CA ILE A 60 -3.15 12.12 0.29
C ILE A 60 -2.15 10.98 0.00
N ARG A 61 -1.62 10.92 -1.24
CA ARG A 61 -0.65 9.89 -1.64
C ARG A 61 0.63 9.94 -0.81
N PHE A 62 1.20 11.13 -0.63
CA PHE A 62 2.40 11.32 0.17
C PHE A 62 2.19 10.79 1.60
N LYS A 63 1.07 11.15 2.24
CA LYS A 63 0.80 10.73 3.61
C LYS A 63 0.60 9.24 3.76
N VAL A 64 -0.09 8.59 2.81
CA VAL A 64 -0.22 7.11 2.79
C VAL A 64 1.15 6.45 2.63
N LEU A 65 1.98 6.93 1.71
CA LEU A 65 3.32 6.40 1.49
C LEU A 65 4.21 6.57 2.72
N THR A 66 4.17 7.73 3.38
CA THR A 66 4.92 7.95 4.62
C THR A 66 4.46 7.01 5.73
N LEU A 67 3.15 6.79 5.90
CA LEU A 67 2.63 5.85 6.89
C LEU A 67 3.05 4.40 6.60
N ALA A 68 3.06 4.00 5.33
CA ALA A 68 3.51 2.67 4.93
C ALA A 68 5.01 2.49 5.18
N ASP A 69 5.83 3.50 4.87
CA ASP A 69 7.27 3.47 5.09
C ASP A 69 7.64 3.44 6.59
N THR A 70 6.95 4.21 7.43
CA THR A 70 7.21 4.21 8.88
C THR A 70 6.82 2.89 9.54
N ALA A 71 5.72 2.29 9.07
CA ALA A 71 5.30 0.97 9.54
C ALA A 71 6.24 -0.15 9.02
N ALA A 72 6.73 -0.07 7.77
CA ALA A 72 7.71 -1.02 7.25
C ALA A 72 9.06 -0.95 7.99
N LYS A 73 9.47 0.24 8.44
CA LYS A 73 10.71 0.46 9.20
C LYS A 73 10.57 0.21 10.71
N MET A 74 9.47 -0.41 11.17
CA MET A 74 9.21 -0.74 12.58
C MET A 74 9.26 0.48 13.53
N SER A 75 9.02 1.69 13.01
CA SER A 75 9.03 2.94 13.78
C SER A 75 7.61 3.48 14.03
N GLY A 76 6.59 2.81 13.49
CA GLY A 76 5.18 3.11 13.71
C GLY A 76 4.56 2.39 14.91
N PRO A 77 3.27 2.62 15.20
CA PRO A 77 2.50 1.83 16.18
C PRO A 77 2.50 0.34 15.84
N SER A 78 2.53 -0.54 16.85
CA SER A 78 2.55 -2.00 16.68
C SER A 78 1.42 -2.51 15.77
N TYR A 79 0.20 -1.97 15.95
CA TYR A 79 -0.94 -2.35 15.12
C TYR A 79 -0.71 -2.09 13.62
N LEU A 80 0.06 -1.07 13.21
CA LEU A 80 0.36 -0.85 11.79
C LEU A 80 1.45 -1.78 11.27
N GLN A 81 2.40 -2.15 12.13
CA GLN A 81 3.48 -3.07 11.78
C GLN A 81 2.91 -4.47 11.48
N ASP A 82 1.96 -4.93 12.30
CA ASP A 82 1.29 -6.22 12.12
C ASP A 82 0.49 -6.31 10.81
N LEU A 83 0.04 -5.17 10.28
CA LEU A 83 -0.66 -5.09 8.98
C LEU A 83 0.29 -5.19 7.78
N ILE A 84 1.60 -4.94 7.94
CA ILE A 84 2.56 -4.94 6.85
C ILE A 84 3.28 -6.28 6.77
N GLN A 85 2.88 -7.08 5.79
CA GLN A 85 3.56 -8.35 5.48
C GLN A 85 4.71 -8.10 4.51
N HIS A 86 5.92 -8.48 4.88
CA HIS A 86 7.06 -8.46 3.97
C HIS A 86 6.94 -9.61 2.98
N TYR A 87 7.23 -9.34 1.71
CA TYR A 87 7.25 -10.39 0.71
C TYR A 87 8.49 -11.27 0.90
N ALA A 88 8.29 -12.49 1.39
CA ALA A 88 9.31 -13.54 1.46
C ALA A 88 9.07 -14.54 0.33
N PRO A 89 9.88 -14.52 -0.76
CA PRO A 89 9.73 -15.50 -1.82
C PRO A 89 10.18 -16.89 -1.34
N VAL A 90 9.46 -17.92 -1.78
CA VAL A 90 9.77 -19.34 -1.47
C VAL A 90 11.14 -19.75 -2.04
N GLN A 91 11.61 -19.08 -3.09
CA GLN A 91 12.92 -19.31 -3.69
C GLN A 91 13.74 -18.01 -3.79
N PRO A 92 15.08 -18.07 -3.69
CA PRO A 92 15.95 -16.91 -3.75
C PRO A 92 15.99 -16.33 -5.17
N LEU A 93 15.07 -15.40 -5.45
CA LEU A 93 15.03 -14.65 -6.70
C LEU A 93 15.93 -13.42 -6.61
N ARG A 94 16.44 -12.94 -7.75
CA ARG A 94 17.22 -11.69 -7.80
C ARG A 94 16.43 -10.46 -7.31
N SER A 95 15.10 -10.52 -7.35
CA SER A 95 14.19 -9.50 -6.83
C SER A 95 13.84 -9.66 -5.35
N ALA A 96 14.33 -10.71 -4.67
CA ALA A 96 14.03 -10.97 -3.26
C ALA A 96 14.54 -9.84 -2.34
N ALA A 97 15.67 -9.23 -2.67
CA ALA A 97 16.26 -8.13 -1.90
C ALA A 97 15.61 -6.75 -2.15
N ALA A 98 14.56 -6.66 -2.98
CA ALA A 98 13.97 -5.37 -3.39
C ALA A 98 13.03 -4.73 -2.35
N GLY A 99 12.91 -5.29 -1.14
CA GLY A 99 12.10 -4.71 -0.06
C GLY A 99 10.60 -4.62 -0.40
N ARG A 100 10.07 -5.59 -1.15
CA ARG A 100 8.67 -5.58 -1.58
C ARG A 100 7.74 -5.95 -0.42
N LEU A 101 6.60 -5.28 -0.35
CA LEU A 101 5.50 -5.65 0.55
C LEU A 101 4.61 -6.68 -0.14
N ALA A 102 4.15 -7.67 0.62
CA ALA A 102 3.15 -8.62 0.15
C ALA A 102 1.79 -7.89 0.03
N LEU A 103 1.09 -8.14 -1.08
CA LEU A 103 -0.30 -7.69 -1.21
C LEU A 103 -1.15 -8.44 -0.19
N PRO A 104 -1.96 -7.76 0.63
CA PRO A 104 -2.91 -8.43 1.49
C PRO A 104 -3.86 -9.25 0.63
N SER A 105 -4.00 -10.54 0.94
CA SER A 105 -5.01 -11.39 0.31
C SER A 105 -6.39 -10.86 0.70
N LEU A 106 -6.98 -10.03 -0.14
CA LEU A 106 -8.39 -9.64 -0.03
C LEU A 106 -9.21 -10.86 -0.45
N CYS A 107 -9.47 -11.76 0.50
CA CYS A 107 -10.56 -12.72 0.37
C CYS A 107 -11.86 -11.91 0.38
N VAL A 108 -12.27 -11.41 -0.79
CA VAL A 108 -13.63 -10.95 -1.01
C VAL A 108 -14.51 -12.20 -0.91
N ASN A 109 -15.28 -12.31 0.16
CA ASN A 109 -16.29 -13.34 0.35
C ASN A 109 -17.26 -13.31 -0.85
N GLY A 110 -17.01 -14.14 -1.87
CA GLY A 110 -17.91 -14.24 -3.03
C GLY A 110 -17.30 -14.73 -4.35
N SER A 111 -15.98 -14.73 -4.55
CA SER A 111 -15.41 -15.29 -5.80
C SER A 111 -14.41 -16.39 -5.50
N ARG A 112 -14.86 -17.62 -5.82
CA ARG A 112 -14.06 -18.85 -5.89
C ARG A 112 -12.75 -18.57 -6.65
N PRO A 113 -11.56 -18.87 -6.08
CA PRO A 113 -10.32 -18.76 -6.85
C PRO A 113 -10.38 -19.75 -8.02
N PRO A 114 -9.76 -19.45 -9.18
CA PRO A 114 -9.58 -20.46 -10.20
C PRO A 114 -8.73 -21.59 -9.62
N ASP A 115 -9.27 -22.80 -9.68
CA ASP A 115 -8.60 -24.04 -9.28
C ASP A 115 -7.26 -24.14 -10.03
N CYS A 116 -6.16 -23.77 -9.38
CA CYS A 116 -4.84 -24.21 -9.81
C CYS A 116 -4.72 -25.68 -9.41
N GLY A 117 -5.06 -26.56 -10.34
CA GLY A 117 -4.91 -28.00 -10.20
C GLY A 117 -3.49 -28.38 -9.82
N ALA A 118 -3.27 -28.64 -8.53
CA ALA A 118 -2.12 -29.39 -8.06
C ALA A 118 -2.41 -30.87 -8.31
N SER A 119 -2.01 -31.37 -9.47
CA SER A 119 -1.87 -32.80 -9.71
C SER A 119 -0.81 -33.34 -8.74
N HIS A 120 -1.26 -34.13 -7.77
CA HIS A 120 -0.42 -35.08 -7.05
C HIS A 120 0.36 -35.97 -8.03
N PRO A 121 1.61 -36.30 -7.71
CA PRO A 121 2.12 -37.62 -8.00
C PRO A 121 2.34 -38.39 -6.69
N SER A 122 1.48 -39.37 -6.51
CA SER A 122 1.74 -40.73 -6.02
C SER A 122 3.03 -40.98 -5.25
N SER A 123 2.87 -41.39 -3.98
CA SER A 123 3.89 -42.06 -3.16
C SER A 123 4.57 -43.20 -3.92
N PRO A 124 5.89 -43.44 -3.73
CA PRO A 124 6.46 -44.73 -4.01
C PRO A 124 6.34 -45.65 -2.77
N VAL A 125 5.77 -46.81 -3.05
CA VAL A 125 5.75 -48.05 -2.27
C VAL A 125 7.14 -48.36 -1.72
N VAL A 126 7.24 -48.56 -0.40
CA VAL A 126 8.37 -49.22 0.25
C VAL A 126 8.07 -50.71 0.26
N GLU A 127 8.82 -51.50 -0.52
CA GLU A 127 8.75 -52.95 -0.49
C GLU A 127 10.14 -53.57 -0.27
N ARG A 128 10.21 -54.30 0.86
CA ARG A 128 11.04 -55.48 1.22
C ARG A 128 12.56 -55.42 1.16
N THR A 129 13.13 -55.56 2.36
CA THR A 129 14.38 -56.25 2.70
C THR A 129 14.57 -57.58 1.96
N PRO A 130 15.85 -57.96 1.73
CA PRO A 130 16.24 -59.34 1.99
C PRO A 130 17.42 -59.45 2.97
N HIS A 131 17.32 -60.48 3.81
CA HIS A 131 18.39 -61.06 4.61
C HIS A 131 19.52 -61.61 3.72
N SER A 132 20.78 -61.45 4.14
CA SER A 132 21.65 -62.57 4.60
C SER A 132 23.15 -62.36 4.29
N ALA A 133 23.95 -62.66 5.34
CA ALA A 133 25.30 -63.23 5.36
C ALA A 133 26.53 -62.41 4.93
N ALA A 134 27.44 -62.16 5.87
CA ALA A 134 28.72 -62.90 5.92
C ALA A 134 29.43 -62.70 7.27
N LEU A 135 29.76 -63.83 7.91
CA LEU A 135 30.70 -63.99 9.01
C LEU A 135 32.14 -63.99 8.47
N SER A 136 33.05 -63.30 9.15
CA SER A 136 34.39 -63.77 9.62
C SER A 136 35.30 -62.58 9.87
#